data_AF-A0A3D5FSM2-F1
#
_entry.id   AF-A0A3D5FSM2-F1
#
_cell.length_a   1.000
_cell.length_b   1.000
_cell.length_c   1.000
_cell.angle_alpha   90.00
_cell.angle_beta   90.00
_cell.angle_gamma   90.00
#
_symmetry.space_group_name_H-M   'P 1'
#
loop_
_entity.id
_entity.type
_entity.pdbx_description
1 polymer ?
#
loop_
_entity_poly.entity_id
_entity_poly.type
_entity_poly.pdbx_seq_one_letter_code
_entity_poly.pdbx_strand_id
1 'polypeptide(L)'
;MARMRGTRVVRSGFVILVIGFLGGCASAGRTNPATGAVLAAMPAFNAAEETRLSAELLALGGDAVLEVCRSLVPMGVGDDTAERFALGGLSTYVTRPGAEDERQAYAAVLLQALDESGEKEVQAFFIRQLQLVGADESVAGISRYLADVDLVDPATLALVAIGTPSAEGAVLAALIDARGADRTTLVKALGELRTKAAVYEVTKYALSEDEDLRQAALYALANIGPVTSDDVLAEAAATDAPYRRSQAASYLLLYARRLIEAGETERGVKICRDLISTRRAPGERNVRIAALNTLVEMLGDEALGDLVAAVDIPDSKFTDAVLRIGAAMPGPAATDAWLGKLQTVAGELHDQIRAMLLVRSAEDSSRRLENATAAWVIVEESLRGAGGAVEEGFTMLFNGTDLAGWQGDTTSYVAEDGMIVIHPEIEGGGGNLYTDEQYADFVFRFEFRLTPGANNGLGIRAPLEGDAAYVGMELQILDNRAEQYANLRPFQYHGSIYGTVPATRGFQKPPGEWNTQEVIALERRIIVILNGAVIIDADIDLASTPATADGRDHPGLRRRRGHIGFLGHGSKVEFRNIRIKEL
;
A
#
# COMPACT_ATOMS: atom_id res chain seq x y z
N MET A 1 75.01 8.98 46.85
CA MET A 1 74.84 10.05 45.84
C MET A 1 75.07 9.48 44.45
N ALA A 2 74.05 9.61 43.59
CA ALA A 2 74.04 9.54 42.11
C ALA A 2 74.75 8.37 41.38
N ARG A 3 73.95 7.50 40.73
CA ARG A 3 73.98 7.33 39.27
C ARG A 3 72.75 6.57 38.75
N MET A 4 72.03 7.23 37.84
CA MET A 4 70.94 6.73 37.01
C MET A 4 71.45 5.75 35.93
N ARG A 5 70.60 4.81 35.49
CA ARG A 5 70.34 4.50 34.06
C ARG A 5 69.21 3.45 33.91
N GLY A 6 68.37 3.66 32.89
CA GLY A 6 67.28 2.78 32.43
C GLY A 6 65.92 3.29 32.91
N THR A 7 64.90 3.56 32.09
CA THR A 7 64.56 3.01 30.77
C THR A 7 63.56 3.95 30.08
N ARG A 8 63.50 3.89 28.74
CA ARG A 8 62.70 4.74 27.84
C ARG A 8 61.20 4.74 28.16
N VAL A 9 60.59 5.93 28.18
CA VAL A 9 59.15 6.13 27.98
C VAL A 9 58.97 6.81 26.62
N VAL A 10 58.31 6.13 25.69
CA VAL A 10 57.82 6.72 24.44
C VAL A 10 56.52 7.42 24.77
N ARG A 11 56.52 8.76 24.75
CA ARG A 11 55.30 9.57 24.70
C ARG A 11 55.06 9.96 23.24
N SER A 12 54.09 9.31 22.60
CA SER A 12 53.51 9.80 21.35
C SER A 12 52.67 11.02 21.68
N GLY A 13 53.20 12.21 21.37
CA GLY A 13 52.41 13.44 21.37
C GLY A 13 51.55 13.47 20.12
N PHE A 14 50.23 13.43 20.29
CA PHE A 14 49.28 13.78 19.24
C PHE A 14 49.23 15.31 19.16
N VAL A 15 49.66 15.87 18.03
CA VAL A 15 49.53 17.30 17.73
C VAL A 15 48.06 17.55 17.38
N ILE A 16 47.34 18.25 18.25
CA ILE A 16 46.05 18.85 17.91
C ILE A 16 46.35 20.11 17.12
N LEU A 17 46.10 20.08 15.81
CA LEU A 17 46.15 21.25 14.96
C LEU A 17 44.86 22.06 15.18
N VAL A 18 44.92 23.05 16.08
CA VAL A 18 43.89 24.09 16.18
C VAL A 18 44.14 25.07 15.04
N ILE A 19 43.36 24.97 13.95
CA ILE A 19 43.30 26.03 12.94
C ILE A 19 42.33 27.09 13.46
N GLY A 20 42.89 28.23 13.87
CA GLY A 20 42.12 29.42 14.23
C GLY A 20 41.47 30.03 12.99
N PHE A 21 40.16 30.25 13.06
CA PHE A 21 39.42 31.10 12.13
C PHE A 21 39.80 32.56 12.40
N LEU A 22 40.54 33.17 11.47
CA LEU A 22 40.68 34.62 11.37
C LEU A 22 39.56 35.14 10.46
N GLY A 23 38.79 36.08 11.00
CA GLY A 23 37.67 36.72 10.32
C GLY A 23 38.08 37.41 9.02
N GLY A 24 37.26 37.21 7.99
CA GLY A 24 37.27 37.96 6.74
C GLY A 24 35.99 38.78 6.64
N CYS A 25 36.15 40.07 6.38
CA CYS A 25 35.10 41.06 6.22
C CYS A 25 34.05 40.68 5.16
N ALA A 26 32.80 41.09 5.43
CA ALA A 26 31.66 41.02 4.54
C ALA A 26 31.93 41.65 3.16
N SER A 27 31.60 40.91 2.10
CA SER A 27 31.32 41.46 0.77
C SER A 27 29.87 41.13 0.41
N ALA A 28 29.03 42.16 0.35
CA ALA A 28 27.72 42.04 -0.27
C ALA A 28 27.86 41.79 -1.78
N GLY A 29 27.18 40.77 -2.30
CA GLY A 29 26.64 40.79 -3.67
C GLY A 29 27.32 39.96 -4.76
N ARG A 30 28.08 38.90 -4.45
CA ARG A 30 28.35 37.84 -5.44
C ARG A 30 28.31 36.48 -4.76
N THR A 31 27.43 35.61 -5.26
CA THR A 31 27.42 34.22 -4.86
C THR A 31 28.77 33.59 -5.16
N ASN A 32 29.24 32.71 -4.26
CA ASN A 32 30.46 31.95 -4.51
C ASN A 32 30.30 31.20 -5.85
N PRO A 33 31.25 31.34 -6.80
CA PRO A 33 31.12 30.72 -8.12
C PRO A 33 30.83 29.22 -8.08
N ALA A 34 31.32 28.51 -7.06
CA ALA A 34 31.04 27.09 -6.88
C ALA A 34 29.57 26.84 -6.47
N THR A 35 29.04 27.64 -5.55
CA THR A 35 27.62 27.62 -5.15
C THR A 35 26.73 27.96 -6.36
N GLY A 36 27.07 29.01 -7.10
CA GLY A 36 26.35 29.42 -8.29
C GLY A 36 26.32 28.36 -9.40
N ALA A 37 27.38 27.56 -9.53
CA ALA A 37 27.42 26.44 -10.49
C ALA A 37 26.45 25.31 -10.12
N VAL A 38 26.33 24.99 -8.83
CA VAL A 38 25.32 24.02 -8.34
C VAL A 38 23.91 24.54 -8.58
N LEU A 39 23.64 25.80 -8.22
CA LEU A 39 22.31 26.41 -8.41
C LEU A 39 21.92 26.51 -9.90
N ALA A 40 22.86 26.82 -10.78
CA ALA A 40 22.59 26.88 -12.22
C ALA A 40 22.23 25.52 -12.84
N ALA A 41 22.54 24.41 -12.16
CA ALA A 41 22.16 23.05 -12.55
C ALA A 41 20.84 22.58 -11.91
N MET A 42 20.18 23.43 -11.13
CA MET A 42 18.86 23.15 -10.54
C MET A 42 17.72 23.67 -11.43
N PRO A 43 16.56 23.00 -11.46
CA PRO A 43 16.27 21.70 -10.83
C PRO A 43 16.97 20.54 -11.54
N ALA A 44 17.33 19.51 -10.79
CA ALA A 44 17.92 18.28 -11.32
C ALA A 44 16.94 17.58 -12.29
N PHE A 45 17.44 17.03 -13.40
CA PHE A 45 16.59 16.33 -14.38
C PHE A 45 16.24 14.89 -13.98
N ASN A 46 16.94 14.30 -13.01
CA ASN A 46 16.63 13.01 -12.41
C ASN A 46 17.25 12.82 -11.01
N ALA A 47 16.89 11.72 -10.34
CA ALA A 47 17.35 11.39 -9.00
C ALA A 47 18.88 11.22 -8.86
N ALA A 48 19.55 10.73 -9.92
CA ALA A 48 21.01 10.55 -9.89
C ALA A 48 21.73 11.91 -9.90
N GLU A 49 21.23 12.86 -10.67
CA GLU A 49 21.75 14.23 -10.68
C GLU A 49 21.43 14.97 -9.38
N GLU A 50 20.22 14.82 -8.83
CA GLU A 50 19.86 15.41 -7.54
C GLU A 50 20.81 14.94 -6.43
N THR A 51 21.12 13.64 -6.41
CA THR A 51 22.10 13.05 -5.48
C THR A 51 23.49 13.67 -5.66
N ARG A 52 23.95 13.82 -6.92
CA ARG A 52 25.25 14.41 -7.24
C ARG A 52 25.33 15.88 -6.79
N LEU A 53 24.34 16.68 -7.16
CA LEU A 53 24.30 18.12 -6.85
C LEU A 53 24.19 18.37 -5.34
N SER A 54 23.42 17.54 -4.62
CA SER A 54 23.33 17.62 -3.16
C SER A 54 24.66 17.29 -2.48
N ALA A 55 25.35 16.24 -2.96
CA ALA A 55 26.68 15.89 -2.49
C ALA A 55 27.70 17.02 -2.75
N GLU A 56 27.65 17.65 -3.94
CA GLU A 56 28.49 18.78 -4.30
C GLU A 56 28.23 19.99 -3.39
N LEU A 57 26.96 20.37 -3.19
CA LEU A 57 26.60 21.48 -2.31
C LEU A 57 27.08 21.25 -0.87
N LEU A 58 26.89 20.04 -0.35
CA LEU A 58 27.35 19.68 0.99
C LEU A 58 28.87 19.76 1.11
N ALA A 59 29.60 19.31 0.08
CA ALA A 59 31.06 19.35 0.04
C ALA A 59 31.65 20.77 -0.01
N LEU A 60 30.87 21.78 -0.44
CA LEU A 60 31.27 23.19 -0.36
C LEU A 60 31.26 23.74 1.08
N GLY A 61 30.60 23.04 2.01
CA GLY A 61 30.58 23.35 3.43
C GLY A 61 29.41 24.24 3.87
N GLY A 62 29.28 24.38 5.19
CA GLY A 62 28.14 25.08 5.82
C GLY A 62 27.96 26.53 5.40
N ASP A 63 29.06 27.26 5.15
CA ASP A 63 28.99 28.66 4.69
C ASP A 63 28.33 28.78 3.31
N ALA A 64 28.60 27.82 2.40
CA ALA A 64 28.00 27.80 1.08
C ALA A 64 26.51 27.46 1.16
N VAL A 65 26.12 26.50 2.02
CA VAL A 65 24.72 26.19 2.26
C VAL A 65 23.99 27.40 2.88
N LEU A 66 24.60 28.07 3.85
CA LEU A 66 24.04 29.27 4.47
C LEU A 66 23.89 30.42 3.48
N GLU A 67 24.81 30.56 2.53
CA GLU A 67 24.70 31.49 1.41
C GLU A 67 23.45 31.23 0.57
N VAL A 68 23.17 29.96 0.22
CA VAL A 68 21.92 29.55 -0.47
C VAL A 68 20.69 29.85 0.38
N CYS A 69 20.74 29.60 1.69
CA CYS A 69 19.64 29.94 2.58
C CYS A 69 19.34 31.45 2.57
N ARG A 70 20.39 32.30 2.57
CA ARG A 70 20.26 33.76 2.59
C ARG A 70 19.76 34.37 1.28
N SER A 71 19.80 33.64 0.17
CA SER A 71 19.27 34.11 -1.12
C SER A 71 17.79 33.79 -1.32
N LEU A 72 17.15 33.06 -0.40
CA LEU A 72 15.70 32.86 -0.42
C LEU A 72 14.96 34.19 -0.24
N VAL A 73 13.86 34.33 -0.96
CA VAL A 73 13.00 35.51 -0.93
C VAL A 73 11.54 35.13 -0.66
N PRO A 74 10.70 36.06 -0.15
CA PRO A 74 9.26 35.83 -0.04
C PRO A 74 8.62 35.57 -1.41
N MET A 75 7.49 34.88 -1.42
CA MET A 75 6.77 34.56 -2.64
C MET A 75 6.40 35.83 -3.41
N GLY A 76 6.74 35.86 -4.71
CA GLY A 76 6.42 36.99 -5.60
C GLY A 76 7.41 38.17 -5.56
N VAL A 77 8.48 38.11 -4.77
CA VAL A 77 9.53 39.16 -4.72
C VAL A 77 10.68 38.87 -5.70
N GLY A 78 10.93 37.61 -6.01
CA GLY A 78 11.97 37.16 -6.95
C GLY A 78 11.80 35.68 -7.31
N ASP A 79 12.79 35.13 -7.99
CA ASP A 79 12.86 33.69 -8.33
C ASP A 79 13.99 33.05 -7.54
N ASP A 80 13.63 32.29 -6.50
CA ASP A 80 14.53 31.47 -5.68
C ASP A 80 14.27 29.96 -5.88
N THR A 81 13.73 29.59 -7.05
CA THR A 81 13.35 28.21 -7.37
C THR A 81 14.55 27.27 -7.25
N ALA A 82 15.71 27.67 -7.79
CA ALA A 82 16.93 26.87 -7.77
C ALA A 82 17.42 26.61 -6.34
N GLU A 83 17.38 27.63 -5.48
CA GLU A 83 17.75 27.59 -4.07
C GLU A 83 16.84 26.62 -3.30
N ARG A 84 15.53 26.70 -3.52
CA ARG A 84 14.56 25.81 -2.86
C ARG A 84 14.72 24.37 -3.30
N PHE A 85 14.98 24.11 -4.59
CA PHE A 85 15.31 22.77 -5.08
C PHE A 85 16.62 22.25 -4.48
N ALA A 86 17.64 23.09 -4.39
CA ALA A 86 18.92 22.71 -3.82
C ALA A 86 18.81 22.34 -2.33
N LEU A 87 18.12 23.16 -1.53
CA LEU A 87 17.91 22.89 -0.11
C LEU A 87 17.00 21.68 0.13
N GLY A 88 15.93 21.52 -0.67
CA GLY A 88 15.05 20.35 -0.58
C GLY A 88 15.74 19.04 -0.94
N GLY A 89 16.53 19.04 -2.02
CA GLY A 89 17.34 17.89 -2.43
C GLY A 89 18.40 17.56 -1.38
N LEU A 90 19.08 18.58 -0.84
CA LEU A 90 20.05 18.40 0.24
C LEU A 90 19.42 17.81 1.50
N SER A 91 18.24 18.29 1.91
CA SER A 91 17.48 17.73 3.03
C SER A 91 17.24 16.22 2.83
N THR A 92 16.79 15.81 1.65
CA THR A 92 16.59 14.39 1.32
C THR A 92 17.92 13.63 1.35
N TYR A 93 18.97 14.18 0.74
CA TYR A 93 20.28 13.55 0.64
C TYR A 93 20.93 13.25 2.00
N VAL A 94 20.81 14.14 2.99
CA VAL A 94 21.38 13.92 4.32
C VAL A 94 20.55 12.98 5.21
N THR A 95 19.36 12.54 4.77
CA THR A 95 18.59 11.50 5.48
C THR A 95 19.01 10.07 5.12
N ARG A 96 19.98 9.90 4.21
CA ARG A 96 20.49 8.58 3.83
C ARG A 96 21.15 7.85 5.02
N PRO A 97 21.11 6.51 5.07
CA PRO A 97 21.74 5.75 6.14
C PRO A 97 23.24 6.08 6.29
N GLY A 98 23.69 6.37 7.51
CA GLY A 98 25.11 6.63 7.81
C GLY A 98 25.56 8.09 7.63
N ALA A 99 24.65 9.02 7.35
CA ALA A 99 24.93 10.44 7.17
C ALA A 99 24.55 11.30 8.39
N GLU A 100 24.53 10.73 9.60
CA GLU A 100 24.03 11.41 10.81
C GLU A 100 24.78 12.70 11.13
N ASP A 101 26.12 12.71 11.00
CA ASP A 101 26.96 13.89 11.24
C ASP A 101 26.68 15.00 10.21
N GLU A 102 26.48 14.64 8.95
CA GLU A 102 26.15 15.58 7.87
C GLU A 102 24.76 16.18 8.07
N ARG A 103 23.78 15.34 8.45
CA ARG A 103 22.42 15.76 8.79
C ARG A 103 22.44 16.76 9.94
N GLN A 104 23.20 16.46 10.99
CA GLN A 104 23.35 17.34 12.15
C GLN A 104 23.99 18.68 11.76
N ALA A 105 25.06 18.67 10.96
CA ALA A 105 25.72 19.88 10.48
C ALA A 105 24.78 20.74 9.62
N TYR A 106 24.02 20.11 8.73
CA TYR A 106 23.04 20.80 7.90
C TYR A 106 21.88 21.38 8.72
N ALA A 107 21.34 20.64 9.69
CA ALA A 107 20.30 21.12 10.59
C ALA A 107 20.77 22.37 11.39
N ALA A 108 22.04 22.42 11.81
CA ALA A 108 22.60 23.59 12.46
C ALA A 108 22.63 24.83 11.54
N VAL A 109 22.96 24.65 10.26
CA VAL A 109 22.91 25.74 9.26
C VAL A 109 21.48 26.24 9.04
N LEU A 110 20.51 25.33 8.96
CA LEU A 110 19.09 25.70 8.82
C LEU A 110 18.58 26.48 10.04
N LEU A 111 18.97 26.09 11.26
CA LEU A 111 18.63 26.82 12.47
C LEU A 111 19.23 28.23 12.48
N GLN A 112 20.48 28.36 12.06
CA GLN A 112 21.11 29.67 11.92
C GLN A 112 20.36 30.53 10.88
N ALA A 113 20.04 29.98 9.72
CA ALA A 113 19.30 30.70 8.69
C ALA A 113 17.88 31.10 9.14
N LEU A 114 17.23 30.23 9.94
CA LEU A 114 15.93 30.48 10.55
C LEU A 114 15.98 31.65 11.54
N ASP A 115 17.01 31.70 12.40
CA ASP A 115 17.24 32.79 13.35
C ASP A 115 17.63 34.11 12.64
N GLU A 116 18.33 34.05 11.50
CA GLU A 116 18.74 35.21 10.71
C GLU A 116 17.62 35.79 9.82
N SER A 117 16.65 34.96 9.40
CA SER A 117 15.57 35.41 8.52
C SER A 117 14.50 36.20 9.28
N GLY A 118 14.11 37.35 8.73
CA GLY A 118 12.96 38.13 9.21
C GLY A 118 11.63 37.80 8.51
N GLU A 119 11.66 36.96 7.47
CA GLU A 119 10.54 36.73 6.58
C GLU A 119 9.81 35.43 6.92
N LYS A 120 8.54 35.52 7.35
CA LYS A 120 7.78 34.37 7.88
C LYS A 120 7.67 33.21 6.91
N GLU A 121 7.44 33.48 5.63
CA GLU A 121 7.36 32.43 4.60
C GLU A 121 8.68 31.67 4.42
N VAL A 122 9.80 32.39 4.51
CA VAL A 122 11.15 31.81 4.42
C VAL A 122 11.47 31.03 5.70
N GLN A 123 11.11 31.57 6.87
CA GLN A 123 11.23 30.86 8.16
C GLN A 123 10.42 29.55 8.14
N ALA A 124 9.18 29.58 7.67
CA ALA A 124 8.35 28.39 7.52
C ALA A 124 8.98 27.34 6.59
N PHE A 125 9.63 27.76 5.51
CA PHE A 125 10.38 26.86 4.63
C PHE A 125 11.52 26.16 5.37
N PHE A 126 12.35 26.89 6.13
CA PHE A 126 13.43 26.30 6.92
C PHE A 126 12.91 25.32 7.98
N ILE A 127 11.82 25.67 8.67
CA ILE A 127 11.20 24.77 9.65
C ILE A 127 10.72 23.48 8.98
N ARG A 128 10.16 23.54 7.76
CA ARG A 128 9.79 22.34 6.99
C ARG A 128 11.01 21.51 6.57
N GLN A 129 12.15 22.14 6.29
CA GLN A 129 13.39 21.39 6.07
C GLN A 129 13.84 20.71 7.38
N LEU A 130 13.77 21.42 8.51
CA LEU A 130 14.06 20.88 9.83
C LEU A 130 13.10 19.75 10.26
N GLN A 131 11.88 19.70 9.75
CA GLN A 131 10.99 18.55 9.94
C GLN A 131 11.58 17.25 9.36
N LEU A 132 12.36 17.35 8.27
CA LEU A 132 12.98 16.19 7.60
C LEU A 132 14.32 15.80 8.22
N VAL A 133 15.12 16.80 8.63
CA VAL A 133 16.52 16.59 9.04
C VAL A 133 16.79 16.82 10.52
N GLY A 134 15.87 17.46 11.24
CA GLY A 134 16.02 17.83 12.63
C GLY A 134 16.15 16.64 13.56
N ALA A 135 16.83 16.86 14.68
CA ALA A 135 17.00 15.90 15.76
C ALA A 135 16.81 16.60 17.11
N ASP A 136 17.14 15.93 18.22
CA ASP A 136 16.91 16.47 19.57
C ASP A 136 17.61 17.84 19.79
N GLU A 137 18.78 18.02 19.20
CA GLU A 137 19.55 19.27 19.27
C GLU A 137 18.83 20.44 18.59
N SER A 138 17.92 20.17 17.65
CA SER A 138 17.14 21.19 16.93
C SER A 138 15.94 21.70 17.74
N VAL A 139 15.48 20.96 18.75
CA VAL A 139 14.24 21.26 19.50
C VAL A 139 14.26 22.65 20.12
N ALA A 140 15.38 23.03 20.75
CA ALA A 140 15.50 24.33 21.42
C ALA A 140 15.43 25.52 20.45
N GLY A 141 15.84 25.33 19.19
CA GLY A 141 15.72 26.35 18.16
C GLY A 141 14.30 26.45 17.60
N ILE A 142 13.69 25.30 17.29
CA ILE A 142 12.34 25.24 16.70
C ILE A 142 11.26 25.70 17.70
N SER A 143 11.39 25.32 18.97
CA SER A 143 10.38 25.59 20.00
C SER A 143 10.10 27.07 20.26
N ARG A 144 11.01 27.97 19.90
CA ARG A 144 10.83 29.43 20.00
C ARG A 144 9.67 29.94 19.14
N TYR A 145 9.33 29.21 18.09
CA TYR A 145 8.32 29.57 17.11
C TYR A 145 6.93 28.99 17.42
N LEU A 146 6.77 28.25 18.53
CA LEU A 146 5.46 27.69 18.94
C LEU A 146 4.46 28.74 19.43
N ALA A 147 4.91 29.96 19.73
CA ALA A 147 4.05 31.08 20.12
C ALA A 147 3.82 32.10 18.98
N ASP A 148 4.36 31.82 17.79
CA ASP A 148 4.25 32.68 16.63
C ASP A 148 3.10 32.22 15.74
N VAL A 149 2.09 33.08 15.54
CA VAL A 149 0.84 32.72 14.85
C VAL A 149 1.05 32.25 13.41
N ASP A 150 2.12 32.69 12.74
CA ASP A 150 2.41 32.31 11.35
C ASP A 150 3.28 31.05 11.26
N LEU A 151 3.90 30.65 12.38
CA LEU A 151 4.93 29.59 12.42
C LEU A 151 4.62 28.44 13.40
N VAL A 152 3.59 28.57 14.23
CA VAL A 152 3.19 27.54 15.19
C VAL A 152 2.90 26.20 14.51
N ASP A 153 2.21 26.20 13.38
CA ASP A 153 1.87 24.98 12.63
C ASP A 153 3.13 24.26 12.10
N PRO A 154 4.01 24.88 11.28
CA PRO A 154 5.21 24.21 10.82
C PRO A 154 6.16 23.84 11.98
N ALA A 155 6.28 24.68 13.02
CA ALA A 155 7.12 24.37 14.18
C ALA A 155 6.63 23.14 14.93
N THR A 156 5.31 23.04 15.12
CA THR A 156 4.68 21.89 15.77
C THR A 156 4.91 20.61 14.96
N LEU A 157 4.70 20.66 13.63
CA LEU A 157 4.94 19.51 12.76
C LEU A 157 6.40 19.03 12.78
N ALA A 158 7.35 19.96 12.82
CA ALA A 158 8.76 19.62 12.94
C ALA A 158 9.08 18.94 14.28
N LEU A 159 8.53 19.43 15.39
CA LEU A 159 8.72 18.80 16.72
C LEU A 159 8.04 17.43 16.82
N VAL A 160 6.86 17.25 16.22
CA VAL A 160 6.20 15.94 16.13
C VAL A 160 7.07 14.95 15.36
N ALA A 161 7.67 15.37 14.24
CA ALA A 161 8.57 14.52 13.45
C ALA A 161 9.86 14.16 14.20
N ILE A 162 10.40 15.08 15.01
CA ILE A 162 11.56 14.80 15.87
C ILE A 162 11.23 13.77 16.95
N GLY A 163 10.06 13.89 17.61
CA GLY A 163 9.52 12.82 18.45
C GLY A 163 10.32 12.49 19.71
N THR A 164 11.18 13.40 20.20
CA THR A 164 12.02 13.18 21.38
C THR A 164 11.34 13.68 22.67
N PRO A 165 11.76 13.23 23.86
CA PRO A 165 11.26 13.75 25.13
C PRO A 165 11.43 15.27 25.29
N SER A 166 12.48 15.86 24.68
CA SER A 166 12.67 17.31 24.66
C SER A 166 11.58 17.99 23.82
N ALA A 167 11.23 17.41 22.66
CA ALA A 167 10.14 17.91 21.82
C ALA A 167 8.78 17.82 22.53
N GLU A 168 8.50 16.72 23.22
CA GLU A 168 7.33 16.57 24.08
C GLU A 168 7.24 17.68 25.13
N GLY A 169 8.34 17.92 25.86
CA GLY A 169 8.42 18.96 26.87
C GLY A 169 8.21 20.36 26.30
N ALA A 170 8.76 20.65 25.12
CA ALA A 170 8.61 21.94 24.45
C ALA A 170 7.16 22.21 24.03
N VAL A 171 6.49 21.24 23.38
CA VAL A 171 5.08 21.38 22.97
C VAL A 171 4.17 21.51 24.20
N LEU A 172 4.44 20.74 25.26
CA LEU A 172 3.65 20.82 26.50
C LEU A 172 3.81 22.17 27.19
N ALA A 173 5.01 22.73 27.21
CA ALA A 173 5.25 24.06 27.77
C ALA A 173 4.51 25.15 26.98
N ALA A 174 4.52 25.08 25.64
CA ALA A 174 3.82 26.04 24.78
C ALA A 174 2.30 26.03 24.96
N LEU A 175 1.71 24.88 25.32
CA LEU A 175 0.27 24.73 25.52
C LEU A 175 -0.29 25.64 26.62
N ILE A 176 0.52 26.01 27.63
CA ILE A 176 0.09 26.81 28.79
C ILE A 176 -0.49 28.16 28.35
N ASP A 177 0.20 28.82 27.42
CA ASP A 177 -0.16 30.16 26.96
C ASP A 177 -0.96 30.17 25.65
N ALA A 178 -0.99 29.04 24.93
CA ALA A 178 -1.72 28.90 23.68
C ALA A 178 -3.23 29.10 23.83
N ARG A 179 -3.85 29.74 22.83
CA ARG A 179 -5.28 30.07 22.75
C ARG A 179 -5.82 29.72 21.36
N GLY A 180 -7.15 29.64 21.24
CA GLY A 180 -7.82 29.44 19.94
C GLY A 180 -7.27 28.24 19.15
N ALA A 181 -7.04 28.46 17.85
CA ALA A 181 -6.54 27.44 16.92
C ALA A 181 -5.16 26.88 17.35
N ASP A 182 -4.25 27.72 17.82
CA ASP A 182 -2.90 27.30 18.25
C ASP A 182 -2.98 26.25 19.36
N ARG A 183 -3.91 26.44 20.31
CA ARG A 183 -4.15 25.45 21.37
C ARG A 183 -4.61 24.12 20.78
N THR A 184 -5.54 24.15 19.84
CA THR A 184 -6.04 22.95 19.16
C THR A 184 -4.91 22.21 18.44
N THR A 185 -4.03 22.93 17.74
CA THR A 185 -2.83 22.39 17.09
C THR A 185 -1.90 21.71 18.11
N LEU A 186 -1.55 22.38 19.21
CA LEU A 186 -0.63 21.83 20.22
C LEU A 186 -1.24 20.63 20.98
N VAL A 187 -2.53 20.65 21.27
CA VAL A 187 -3.23 19.50 21.89
C VAL A 187 -3.14 18.26 20.99
N LYS A 188 -3.42 18.43 19.69
CA LYS A 188 -3.30 17.33 18.73
C LYS A 188 -1.87 16.79 18.67
N ALA A 189 -0.88 17.68 18.65
CA ALA A 189 0.53 17.31 18.58
C ALA A 189 1.01 16.53 19.81
N LEU A 190 0.56 16.89 21.03
CA LEU A 190 0.83 16.10 22.24
C LEU A 190 0.24 14.70 22.17
N GLY A 191 -0.89 14.56 21.47
CA GLY A 191 -1.47 13.28 21.09
C GLY A 191 -0.55 12.46 20.20
N GLU A 192 -0.08 13.05 19.11
CA GLU A 192 0.83 12.43 18.12
C GLU A 192 2.17 12.01 18.75
N LEU A 193 2.70 12.85 19.62
CA LEU A 193 3.90 12.61 20.44
C LEU A 193 3.66 11.63 21.60
N ARG A 194 2.40 11.27 21.90
CA ARG A 194 2.00 10.39 23.01
C ARG A 194 2.48 10.87 24.38
N THR A 195 2.48 12.19 24.60
CA THR A 195 3.02 12.82 25.80
C THR A 195 2.19 12.51 27.05
N LYS A 196 2.62 11.53 27.86
CA LYS A 196 1.91 11.11 29.08
C LYS A 196 1.71 12.23 30.10
N ALA A 197 2.65 13.16 30.19
CA ALA A 197 2.56 14.32 31.09
C ALA A 197 1.41 15.28 30.71
N ALA A 198 0.93 15.24 29.46
CA ALA A 198 -0.14 16.11 28.97
C ALA A 198 -1.54 15.61 29.35
N VAL A 199 -1.71 14.36 29.78
CA VAL A 199 -3.02 13.72 29.97
C VAL A 199 -3.97 14.57 30.80
N TYR A 200 -3.52 15.05 31.96
CA TYR A 200 -4.35 15.85 32.86
C TYR A 200 -4.88 17.12 32.20
N GLU A 201 -4.03 17.82 31.43
CA GLU A 201 -4.43 19.06 30.77
C GLU A 201 -5.34 18.78 29.58
N VAL A 202 -5.01 17.78 28.76
CA VAL A 202 -5.79 17.38 27.59
C VAL A 202 -7.18 16.88 27.97
N THR A 203 -7.33 16.15 29.10
CA THR A 203 -8.64 15.69 29.58
C THR A 203 -9.61 16.84 29.81
N LYS A 204 -9.14 18.00 30.27
CA LYS A 204 -10.03 19.17 30.46
C LYS A 204 -10.62 19.65 29.13
N TYR A 205 -9.84 19.57 28.05
CA TYR A 205 -10.25 20.00 26.71
C TYR A 205 -11.20 19.02 26.03
N ALA A 206 -11.22 17.75 26.43
CA ALA A 206 -12.18 16.77 25.93
C ALA A 206 -13.65 17.09 26.32
N LEU A 207 -13.85 18.02 27.26
CA LEU A 207 -15.16 18.54 27.67
C LEU A 207 -15.42 19.97 27.18
N SER A 208 -14.54 20.52 26.34
CA SER A 208 -14.67 21.88 25.82
C SER A 208 -15.95 22.07 25.02
N GLU A 209 -16.57 23.25 25.08
CA GLU A 209 -17.69 23.61 24.18
C GLU A 209 -17.20 23.81 22.74
N ASP A 210 -15.97 24.32 22.57
CA ASP A 210 -15.27 24.39 21.28
C ASP A 210 -15.11 22.99 20.70
N GLU A 211 -15.75 22.75 19.55
CA GLU A 211 -15.81 21.44 18.91
C GLU A 211 -14.46 20.99 18.37
N ASP A 212 -13.67 21.89 17.76
CA ASP A 212 -12.37 21.55 17.19
C ASP A 212 -11.39 21.18 18.30
N LEU A 213 -11.35 21.97 19.37
CA LEU A 213 -10.53 21.68 20.54
C LEU A 213 -10.95 20.37 21.22
N ARG A 214 -12.26 20.12 21.32
CA ARG A 214 -12.80 18.88 21.90
C ARG A 214 -12.39 17.66 21.07
N GLN A 215 -12.52 17.71 19.75
CA GLN A 215 -12.10 16.60 18.87
C GLN A 215 -10.59 16.37 18.91
N ALA A 216 -9.78 17.44 18.90
CA ALA A 216 -8.34 17.34 19.05
C ALA A 216 -7.94 16.68 20.38
N ALA A 217 -8.63 17.02 21.47
CA ALA A 217 -8.39 16.43 22.78
C ALA A 217 -8.78 14.95 22.85
N LEU A 218 -9.94 14.56 22.29
CA LEU A 218 -10.36 13.15 22.22
C LEU A 218 -9.37 12.32 21.40
N TYR A 219 -8.95 12.82 20.23
CA TYR A 219 -7.90 12.20 19.43
C TYR A 219 -6.59 12.05 20.22
N ALA A 220 -6.17 13.12 20.91
CA ALA A 220 -4.93 13.11 21.67
C ALA A 220 -4.96 12.09 22.82
N LEU A 221 -6.05 12.03 23.58
CA LEU A 221 -6.23 11.01 24.63
C LEU A 221 -6.22 9.60 24.05
N ALA A 222 -6.91 9.37 22.93
CA ALA A 222 -6.91 8.08 22.26
C ALA A 222 -5.49 7.65 21.83
N ASN A 223 -4.67 8.58 21.32
CA ASN A 223 -3.33 8.25 20.86
C ASN A 223 -2.28 8.17 21.97
N ILE A 224 -2.44 8.93 23.06
CA ILE A 224 -1.62 8.79 24.28
C ILE A 224 -1.91 7.44 24.96
N GLY A 225 -3.17 7.01 24.97
CA GLY A 225 -3.57 5.71 25.52
C GLY A 225 -3.60 5.58 27.05
N PRO A 226 -3.95 6.59 27.86
CA PRO A 226 -4.02 6.40 29.31
C PRO A 226 -5.31 5.66 29.69
N VAL A 227 -5.22 4.68 30.60
CA VAL A 227 -6.36 3.87 31.08
C VAL A 227 -7.53 4.68 31.66
N THR A 228 -7.28 5.94 32.02
CA THR A 228 -8.26 6.89 32.55
C THR A 228 -9.16 7.51 31.48
N SER A 229 -8.90 7.25 30.18
CA SER A 229 -9.67 7.82 29.07
C SER A 229 -10.85 6.97 28.61
N ASP A 230 -11.11 5.82 29.25
CA ASP A 230 -12.21 4.92 28.90
C ASP A 230 -13.56 5.66 28.83
N ASP A 231 -13.94 6.32 29.92
CA ASP A 231 -15.27 6.91 30.06
C ASP A 231 -15.47 8.06 29.07
N VAL A 232 -14.50 8.97 28.95
CA VAL A 232 -14.61 10.15 28.08
C VAL A 232 -14.68 9.77 26.60
N LEU A 233 -13.94 8.74 26.17
CA LEU A 233 -14.00 8.24 24.79
C LEU A 233 -15.29 7.44 24.53
N ALA A 234 -15.74 6.64 25.50
CA ALA A 234 -16.98 5.88 25.38
C ALA A 234 -18.20 6.81 25.31
N GLU A 235 -18.24 7.87 26.13
CA GLU A 235 -19.29 8.89 26.11
C GLU A 235 -19.32 9.63 24.77
N ALA A 236 -18.16 10.03 24.25
CA ALA A 236 -18.06 10.65 22.92
C ALA A 236 -18.63 9.74 21.80
N ALA A 237 -18.48 8.42 21.94
CA ALA A 237 -18.98 7.43 20.99
C ALA A 237 -20.46 7.07 21.17
N ALA A 238 -21.14 7.57 22.22
CA ALA A 238 -22.55 7.34 22.48
C ALA A 238 -23.49 8.30 21.71
N THR A 239 -22.94 9.22 20.92
CA THR A 239 -23.72 10.22 20.16
C THR A 239 -24.64 9.60 19.10
N ASP A 240 -25.78 10.26 18.84
CA ASP A 240 -26.73 9.88 17.79
C ASP A 240 -26.37 10.36 16.38
N ALA A 241 -25.42 11.30 16.27
CA ALA A 241 -25.00 11.84 14.99
C ALA A 241 -24.09 10.85 14.25
N PRO A 242 -24.48 10.32 13.06
CA PRO A 242 -23.72 9.25 12.40
C PRO A 242 -22.25 9.59 12.11
N TYR A 243 -21.97 10.82 11.66
CA TYR A 243 -20.62 11.28 11.39
C TYR A 243 -19.75 11.30 12.65
N ARG A 244 -20.22 11.98 13.71
CA ARG A 244 -19.52 12.06 15.00
C ARG A 244 -19.34 10.69 15.64
N ARG A 245 -20.33 9.82 15.53
CA ARG A 245 -20.25 8.45 16.03
C ARG A 245 -19.17 7.65 15.30
N SER A 246 -19.03 7.81 13.99
CA SER A 246 -18.00 7.15 13.18
C SER A 246 -16.60 7.66 13.53
N GLN A 247 -16.47 8.97 13.75
CA GLN A 247 -15.23 9.60 14.21
C GLN A 247 -14.84 9.15 15.63
N ALA A 248 -15.77 9.14 16.58
CA ALA A 248 -15.50 8.65 17.93
C ALA A 248 -15.15 7.16 17.95
N ALA A 249 -15.72 6.36 17.05
CA ALA A 249 -15.34 4.96 16.89
C ALA A 249 -13.90 4.80 16.37
N SER A 250 -13.41 5.68 15.50
CA SER A 250 -12.00 5.65 15.08
C SER A 250 -11.04 6.00 16.22
N TYR A 251 -11.44 6.93 17.11
CA TYR A 251 -10.70 7.23 18.34
C TYR A 251 -10.69 6.04 19.30
N LEU A 252 -11.82 5.36 19.50
CA LEU A 252 -11.86 4.14 20.31
C LEU A 252 -10.97 3.02 19.77
N LEU A 253 -10.89 2.86 18.44
CA LEU A 253 -10.00 1.87 17.82
C LEU A 253 -8.53 2.23 17.97
N LEU A 254 -8.19 3.51 17.80
CA LEU A 254 -6.85 4.00 18.06
C LEU A 254 -6.47 3.76 19.53
N TYR A 255 -7.37 4.09 20.46
CA TYR A 255 -7.19 3.89 21.89
C TYR A 255 -7.02 2.41 22.26
N ALA A 256 -7.85 1.52 21.69
CA ALA A 256 -7.74 0.07 21.89
C ALA A 256 -6.36 -0.45 21.49
N ARG A 257 -5.83 0.00 20.35
CA ARG A 257 -4.46 -0.33 19.92
C ARG A 257 -3.41 0.14 20.91
N ARG A 258 -3.49 1.39 21.39
CA ARG A 258 -2.53 1.93 22.37
C ARG A 258 -2.58 1.20 23.70
N LEU A 259 -3.76 0.79 24.15
CA LEU A 259 -3.91 -0.05 25.33
C LEU A 259 -3.21 -1.40 25.16
N ILE A 260 -3.42 -2.08 24.03
CA ILE A 260 -2.76 -3.38 23.76
C ILE A 260 -1.23 -3.21 23.70
N GLU A 261 -0.72 -2.18 23.02
CA GLU A 261 0.72 -1.85 22.99
C GLU A 261 1.29 -1.57 24.39
N ALA A 262 0.49 -1.00 25.29
CA ALA A 262 0.86 -0.72 26.67
C ALA A 262 0.73 -1.94 27.62
N GLY A 263 0.28 -3.09 27.13
CA GLY A 263 0.06 -4.31 27.92
C GLY A 263 -1.34 -4.43 28.53
N GLU A 264 -2.24 -3.49 28.27
CA GLU A 264 -3.64 -3.47 28.72
C GLU A 264 -4.54 -4.24 27.72
N THR A 265 -4.10 -5.44 27.33
CA THR A 265 -4.68 -6.21 26.23
C THR A 265 -6.16 -6.48 26.41
N GLU A 266 -6.58 -6.95 27.60
CA GLU A 266 -7.99 -7.26 27.86
C GLU A 266 -8.91 -6.06 27.64
N ARG A 267 -8.47 -4.86 28.05
CA ARG A 267 -9.24 -3.61 27.90
C ARG A 267 -9.35 -3.23 26.43
N GLY A 268 -8.25 -3.24 25.69
CA GLY A 268 -8.25 -2.92 24.26
C GLY A 268 -9.09 -3.90 23.43
N VAL A 269 -8.95 -5.20 23.71
CA VAL A 269 -9.74 -6.25 23.06
C VAL A 269 -11.23 -6.11 23.34
N LYS A 270 -11.60 -5.79 24.59
CA LYS A 270 -12.99 -5.52 24.96
C LYS A 270 -13.58 -4.39 24.11
N ILE A 271 -12.85 -3.28 23.92
CA ILE A 271 -13.32 -2.16 23.09
C ILE A 271 -13.60 -2.62 21.65
N CYS A 272 -12.67 -3.37 21.03
CA CYS A 272 -12.87 -3.89 19.68
C CYS A 272 -14.09 -4.81 19.60
N ARG A 273 -14.25 -5.74 20.55
CA ARG A 273 -15.40 -6.66 20.61
C ARG A 273 -16.73 -5.93 20.82
N ASP A 274 -16.75 -4.89 21.66
CA ASP A 274 -17.91 -4.05 21.89
C ASP A 274 -18.30 -3.30 20.60
N LEU A 275 -17.33 -2.76 19.86
CA LEU A 275 -17.59 -2.14 18.56
C LEU A 275 -18.11 -3.15 17.53
N ILE A 276 -17.51 -4.34 17.45
CA ILE A 276 -17.98 -5.41 16.56
C ILE A 276 -19.43 -5.79 16.88
N SER A 277 -19.80 -5.89 18.15
CA SER A 277 -21.13 -6.35 18.57
C SER A 277 -22.22 -5.28 18.48
N THR A 278 -21.90 -4.03 18.77
CA THR A 278 -22.89 -2.94 18.91
C THR A 278 -23.12 -2.12 17.64
N ARG A 279 -22.13 -2.01 16.75
CA ARG A 279 -22.18 -1.11 15.56
C ARG A 279 -22.85 -1.76 14.36
N ARG A 280 -24.15 -2.05 14.50
CA ARG A 280 -24.97 -2.84 13.56
C ARG A 280 -25.71 -2.02 12.50
N ALA A 281 -25.64 -0.69 12.54
CA ALA A 281 -26.35 0.11 11.54
C ALA A 281 -25.74 -0.07 10.13
N PRO A 282 -26.52 0.07 9.04
CA PRO A 282 -26.03 -0.14 7.66
C PRO A 282 -24.79 0.68 7.27
N GLY A 283 -24.63 1.88 7.84
CA GLY A 283 -23.47 2.75 7.62
C GLY A 283 -22.24 2.47 8.49
N GLU A 284 -22.35 1.57 9.47
CA GLU A 284 -21.31 1.34 10.50
C GLU A 284 -20.52 0.05 10.26
N ARG A 285 -20.73 -0.64 9.13
CA ARG A 285 -19.99 -1.85 8.75
C ARG A 285 -18.48 -1.64 8.81
N ASN A 286 -18.00 -0.50 8.30
CA ASN A 286 -16.57 -0.20 8.26
C ASN A 286 -15.95 -0.13 9.66
N VAL A 287 -16.71 0.29 10.68
CA VAL A 287 -16.25 0.31 12.06
C VAL A 287 -16.01 -1.11 12.57
N ARG A 288 -16.94 -2.03 12.29
CA ARG A 288 -16.79 -3.44 12.68
C ARG A 288 -15.62 -4.11 11.96
N ILE A 289 -15.42 -3.82 10.68
CA ILE A 289 -14.29 -4.34 9.89
C ILE A 289 -12.97 -3.82 10.47
N ALA A 290 -12.88 -2.52 10.75
CA ALA A 290 -11.68 -1.91 11.34
C ALA A 290 -11.37 -2.47 12.74
N ALA A 291 -12.40 -2.72 13.56
CA ALA A 291 -12.25 -3.37 14.86
C ALA A 291 -11.67 -4.78 14.74
N LEU A 292 -12.17 -5.56 13.77
CA LEU A 292 -11.69 -6.92 13.53
C LEU A 292 -10.26 -6.95 12.99
N ASN A 293 -9.93 -6.07 12.04
CA ASN A 293 -8.56 -5.88 11.57
C ASN A 293 -7.62 -5.50 12.72
N THR A 294 -8.06 -4.63 13.63
CA THR A 294 -7.25 -4.24 14.79
C THR A 294 -6.97 -5.44 15.69
N LEU A 295 -7.96 -6.31 15.96
CA LEU A 295 -7.75 -7.54 16.72
C LEU A 295 -6.73 -8.46 16.03
N VAL A 296 -6.90 -8.72 14.74
CA VAL A 296 -6.01 -9.62 13.97
C VAL A 296 -4.59 -9.07 13.90
N GLU A 297 -4.43 -7.77 13.65
CA GLU A 297 -3.10 -7.14 13.56
C GLU A 297 -2.37 -7.16 14.92
N MET A 298 -3.09 -6.93 16.01
CA MET A 298 -2.49 -6.82 17.34
C MET A 298 -2.28 -8.17 18.04
N LEU A 299 -3.10 -9.17 17.74
CA LEU A 299 -3.11 -10.46 18.45
C LEU A 299 -2.72 -11.67 17.59
N GLY A 300 -2.72 -11.54 16.27
CA GLY A 300 -2.47 -12.66 15.36
C GLY A 300 -3.46 -13.81 15.59
N ASP A 301 -2.93 -15.01 15.85
CA ASP A 301 -3.72 -16.24 16.02
C ASP A 301 -4.72 -16.17 17.19
N GLU A 302 -4.45 -15.38 18.22
CA GLU A 302 -5.37 -15.22 19.36
C GLU A 302 -6.69 -14.54 18.97
N ALA A 303 -6.73 -13.81 17.84
CA ALA A 303 -7.96 -13.20 17.30
C ALA A 303 -8.81 -14.15 16.44
N LEU A 304 -8.36 -15.39 16.20
CA LEU A 304 -9.10 -16.33 15.33
C LEU A 304 -10.50 -16.64 15.85
N GLY A 305 -10.67 -16.73 17.16
CA GLY A 305 -11.99 -16.93 17.77
C GLY A 305 -12.94 -15.78 17.46
N ASP A 306 -12.44 -14.54 17.54
CA ASP A 306 -13.22 -13.34 17.20
C ASP A 306 -13.60 -13.31 15.72
N LEU A 307 -12.66 -13.68 14.86
CA LEU A 307 -12.84 -13.70 13.41
C LEU A 307 -13.85 -14.76 12.95
N VAL A 308 -13.73 -15.98 13.47
CA VAL A 308 -14.64 -17.08 13.17
C VAL A 308 -16.05 -16.78 13.70
N ALA A 309 -16.18 -16.16 14.87
CA ALA A 309 -17.48 -15.74 15.38
C ALA A 309 -18.09 -14.58 14.57
N ALA A 310 -17.26 -13.69 14.02
CA ALA A 310 -17.74 -12.52 13.28
C ALA A 310 -18.49 -12.90 11.98
N VAL A 311 -18.17 -14.06 11.39
CA VAL A 311 -18.79 -14.53 10.14
C VAL A 311 -20.28 -14.85 10.29
N ASP A 312 -20.73 -15.13 11.52
CA ASP A 312 -22.13 -15.45 11.85
C ASP A 312 -23.03 -14.20 11.94
N ILE A 313 -22.45 -13.01 11.83
CA ILE A 313 -23.20 -11.77 11.86
C ILE A 313 -23.92 -11.60 10.51
N PRO A 314 -25.27 -11.47 10.47
CA PRO A 314 -26.04 -11.47 9.23
C PRO A 314 -25.88 -10.16 8.44
N ASP A 315 -24.80 -10.06 7.67
CA ASP A 315 -24.50 -8.95 6.76
C ASP A 315 -23.50 -9.44 5.71
N SER A 316 -23.98 -9.77 4.50
CA SER A 316 -23.17 -10.43 3.45
C SER A 316 -21.86 -9.70 3.13
N LYS A 317 -21.92 -8.37 2.96
CA LYS A 317 -20.72 -7.56 2.70
C LYS A 317 -19.75 -7.54 3.89
N PHE A 318 -20.25 -7.70 5.12
CA PHE A 318 -19.41 -7.86 6.30
C PHE A 318 -18.78 -9.25 6.32
N THR A 319 -19.56 -10.30 6.03
CA THR A 319 -19.08 -11.69 5.86
C THR A 319 -17.94 -11.75 4.83
N ASP A 320 -18.10 -11.13 3.66
CA ASP A 320 -17.04 -11.06 2.64
C ASP A 320 -15.76 -10.39 3.14
N ALA A 321 -15.89 -9.36 3.99
CA ALA A 321 -14.74 -8.71 4.62
C ALA A 321 -14.08 -9.62 5.65
N VAL A 322 -14.87 -10.27 6.52
CA VAL A 322 -14.39 -11.23 7.53
C VAL A 322 -13.61 -12.36 6.86
N LEU A 323 -14.14 -12.92 5.77
CA LEU A 323 -13.47 -14.00 5.02
C LEU A 323 -12.19 -13.53 4.33
N ARG A 324 -12.14 -12.30 3.80
CA ARG A 324 -10.89 -11.72 3.24
C ARG A 324 -9.81 -11.54 4.30
N ILE A 325 -10.19 -11.07 5.50
CA ILE A 325 -9.28 -10.97 6.64
C ILE A 325 -8.79 -12.38 7.02
N GLY A 326 -9.73 -13.33 7.10
CA GLY A 326 -9.45 -14.74 7.33
C GLY A 326 -8.54 -15.36 6.28
N ALA A 327 -8.64 -14.95 5.02
CA ALA A 327 -7.76 -15.42 3.94
C ALA A 327 -6.33 -14.92 4.11
N ALA A 328 -6.15 -13.66 4.51
CA ALA A 328 -4.83 -13.02 4.61
C ALA A 328 -4.03 -13.45 5.86
N MET A 329 -4.66 -14.09 6.86
CA MET A 329 -3.96 -14.51 8.08
C MET A 329 -2.92 -15.62 7.79
N PRO A 330 -1.64 -15.46 8.15
CA PRO A 330 -0.66 -16.50 7.85
C PRO A 330 -0.83 -17.74 8.74
N GLY A 331 -0.41 -18.91 8.24
CA GLY A 331 -0.14 -20.07 9.07
C GLY A 331 -1.29 -21.07 9.25
N PRO A 332 -0.97 -22.25 9.82
CA PRO A 332 -1.91 -23.37 9.90
C PRO A 332 -3.06 -23.16 10.88
N ALA A 333 -2.85 -22.42 11.97
CA ALA A 333 -3.88 -22.21 12.99
C ALA A 333 -5.15 -21.55 12.42
N ALA A 334 -4.96 -20.56 11.53
CA ALA A 334 -6.07 -19.92 10.82
C ALA A 334 -6.80 -20.91 9.91
N THR A 335 -6.07 -21.75 9.16
CA THR A 335 -6.64 -22.79 8.31
C THR A 335 -7.45 -23.80 9.12
N ASP A 336 -6.93 -24.25 10.26
CA ASP A 336 -7.61 -25.18 11.16
C ASP A 336 -8.89 -24.59 11.76
N ALA A 337 -8.84 -23.32 12.19
CA ALA A 337 -10.00 -22.60 12.73
C ALA A 337 -11.14 -22.51 11.70
N TRP A 338 -10.80 -22.19 10.45
CA TRP A 338 -11.78 -22.10 9.37
C TRP A 338 -12.28 -23.45 8.88
N LEU A 339 -11.45 -24.50 8.88
CA LEU A 339 -11.90 -25.88 8.64
C LEU A 339 -12.89 -26.33 9.72
N GLY A 340 -12.62 -26.01 10.98
CA GLY A 340 -13.55 -26.24 12.08
C GLY A 340 -14.88 -25.52 11.86
N LYS A 341 -14.85 -24.25 11.46
CA LYS A 341 -16.06 -23.49 11.15
C LYS A 341 -16.84 -24.08 9.98
N LEU A 342 -16.16 -24.48 8.91
CA LEU A 342 -16.76 -25.08 7.70
C LEU A 342 -17.63 -26.30 8.05
N GLN A 343 -17.21 -27.13 9.01
CA GLN A 343 -17.96 -28.30 9.47
C GLN A 343 -19.28 -27.97 10.19
N THR A 344 -19.44 -26.73 10.66
CA THR A 344 -20.60 -26.28 11.45
C THR A 344 -21.62 -25.48 10.64
N VAL A 345 -21.29 -25.10 9.40
CA VAL A 345 -22.14 -24.26 8.54
C VAL A 345 -22.57 -25.00 7.27
N ALA A 346 -23.65 -24.53 6.64
CA ALA A 346 -24.19 -25.07 5.38
C ALA A 346 -24.63 -23.92 4.45
N GLY A 347 -24.91 -24.24 3.19
CA GLY A 347 -25.38 -23.27 2.19
C GLY A 347 -24.32 -22.25 1.78
N GLU A 348 -24.76 -21.03 1.44
CA GLU A 348 -23.89 -19.97 0.91
C GLU A 348 -22.64 -19.72 1.76
N LEU A 349 -22.78 -19.64 3.08
CA LEU A 349 -21.64 -19.41 3.98
C LEU A 349 -20.65 -20.58 3.97
N HIS A 350 -21.12 -21.82 3.81
CA HIS A 350 -20.26 -22.98 3.65
C HIS A 350 -19.42 -22.86 2.38
N ASP A 351 -20.04 -22.51 1.27
CA ASP A 351 -19.36 -22.38 -0.03
C ASP A 351 -18.36 -21.21 -0.03
N GLN A 352 -18.70 -20.10 0.63
CA GLN A 352 -17.80 -18.96 0.81
C GLN A 352 -16.57 -19.32 1.66
N ILE A 353 -16.73 -20.00 2.80
CA ILE A 353 -15.60 -20.46 3.63
C ILE A 353 -14.75 -21.47 2.85
N ARG A 354 -15.39 -22.39 2.12
CA ARG A 354 -14.68 -23.36 1.27
C ARG A 354 -13.84 -22.67 0.20
N ALA A 355 -14.42 -21.69 -0.51
CA ALA A 355 -13.71 -20.91 -1.52
C ALA A 355 -12.51 -20.15 -0.93
N MET A 356 -12.71 -19.52 0.24
CA MET A 356 -11.64 -18.83 0.96
C MET A 356 -10.50 -19.78 1.36
N LEU A 357 -10.81 -20.97 1.88
CA LEU A 357 -9.82 -21.98 2.24
C LEU A 357 -9.01 -22.50 1.04
N LEU A 358 -9.60 -22.55 -0.16
CA LEU A 358 -8.89 -22.90 -1.38
C LEU A 358 -7.83 -21.84 -1.73
N VAL A 359 -8.15 -20.55 -1.59
CA VAL A 359 -7.20 -19.44 -1.77
C VAL A 359 -6.08 -19.52 -0.75
N ARG A 360 -6.41 -19.71 0.54
CA ARG A 360 -5.42 -19.89 1.62
C ARG A 360 -4.48 -21.05 1.36
N SER A 361 -5.02 -22.19 0.91
CA SER A 361 -4.21 -23.37 0.59
C SER A 361 -3.21 -23.08 -0.51
N ALA A 362 -3.54 -22.26 -1.51
CA ALA A 362 -2.61 -21.89 -2.59
C ALA A 362 -1.45 -21.00 -2.08
N GLU A 363 -1.73 -20.08 -1.16
CA GLU A 363 -0.72 -19.21 -0.53
C GLU A 363 0.17 -19.97 0.48
N ASP A 364 -0.42 -20.81 1.33
CA ASP A 364 0.32 -21.69 2.25
C ASP A 364 1.15 -22.73 1.48
N SER A 365 0.67 -23.22 0.32
CA SER A 365 1.44 -24.10 -0.57
C SER A 365 2.65 -23.39 -1.19
N SER A 366 2.53 -22.09 -1.45
CA SER A 366 3.64 -21.25 -1.92
C SER A 366 4.70 -21.03 -0.82
N ARG A 367 4.31 -20.93 0.46
CA ARG A 367 5.24 -20.89 1.60
C ARG A 367 5.76 -22.27 2.04
N ARG A 368 5.04 -23.36 1.76
CA ARG A 368 5.43 -24.75 2.09
C ARG A 368 6.32 -25.42 1.05
N LEU A 369 6.67 -24.74 -0.05
CA LEU A 369 7.61 -25.24 -1.06
C LEU A 369 9.08 -25.31 -0.59
N GLU A 370 9.40 -24.88 0.63
CA GLU A 370 10.74 -25.10 1.22
C GLU A 370 10.87 -26.32 2.13
N ASN A 371 9.79 -27.04 2.51
CA ASN A 371 9.94 -28.29 3.30
C ASN A 371 8.80 -29.30 3.08
N ALA A 372 9.09 -30.25 2.16
CA ALA A 372 8.69 -31.66 2.14
C ALA A 372 7.19 -32.07 2.11
N THR A 373 6.81 -32.63 0.95
CA THR A 373 6.13 -33.93 0.76
C THR A 373 5.48 -34.60 1.98
N ALA A 374 4.16 -34.45 2.14
CA ALA A 374 3.23 -35.50 2.63
C ALA A 374 1.81 -34.91 2.88
N ALA A 375 1.04 -34.61 1.83
CA ALA A 375 -0.40 -34.32 1.97
C ALA A 375 -1.20 -34.51 0.67
N TRP A 376 -0.74 -35.36 -0.24
CA TRP A 376 -1.30 -35.50 -1.60
C TRP A 376 -2.40 -36.55 -1.76
N VAL A 377 -2.98 -37.09 -0.68
CA VAL A 377 -3.84 -38.30 -0.78
C VAL A 377 -5.35 -38.04 -0.55
N ILE A 378 -5.80 -36.84 -0.20
CA ILE A 378 -7.23 -36.63 0.16
C ILE A 378 -8.06 -35.88 -0.90
N VAL A 379 -7.45 -35.27 -1.93
CA VAL A 379 -8.21 -34.42 -2.88
C VAL A 379 -8.65 -35.15 -4.17
N GLU A 380 -8.13 -36.35 -4.46
CA GLU A 380 -8.44 -37.05 -5.72
C GLU A 380 -9.85 -37.68 -5.79
N GLU A 381 -10.52 -37.96 -4.67
CA GLU A 381 -11.84 -38.62 -4.69
C GLU A 381 -13.02 -37.69 -5.02
N SER A 382 -12.86 -36.36 -4.93
CA SER A 382 -13.95 -35.41 -5.21
C SER A 382 -14.11 -35.07 -6.70
N LEU A 383 -13.15 -35.44 -7.57
CA LEU A 383 -13.13 -35.02 -8.97
C LEU A 383 -13.72 -36.06 -9.95
N ARG A 384 -14.28 -37.17 -9.45
CA ARG A 384 -14.86 -38.24 -10.30
C ARG A 384 -16.39 -38.30 -10.31
N GLY A 385 -17.09 -37.30 -9.78
CA GLY A 385 -18.56 -37.22 -9.84
C GLY A 385 -19.07 -36.48 -11.08
N ALA A 386 -19.69 -37.22 -11.99
CA ALA A 386 -20.16 -36.83 -13.33
C ALA A 386 -21.19 -35.68 -13.39
N GLY A 387 -21.09 -34.88 -14.46
CA GLY A 387 -22.23 -34.53 -15.34
C GLY A 387 -23.19 -33.42 -14.90
N GLY A 388 -23.05 -32.24 -15.52
CA GLY A 388 -24.20 -31.44 -15.98
C GLY A 388 -25.08 -30.73 -14.95
N ALA A 389 -24.67 -30.58 -13.69
CA ALA A 389 -25.33 -29.65 -12.76
C ALA A 389 -24.63 -28.29 -12.81
N VAL A 390 -25.40 -27.25 -13.13
CA VAL A 390 -24.96 -25.86 -13.08
C VAL A 390 -24.55 -25.55 -11.64
N GLU A 391 -23.27 -25.22 -11.46
CA GLU A 391 -22.75 -24.75 -10.17
C GLU A 391 -23.53 -23.50 -9.72
N GLU A 392 -23.91 -23.42 -8.45
CA GLU A 392 -24.82 -22.38 -7.96
C GLU A 392 -24.30 -20.96 -8.25
N GLY A 393 -25.10 -20.18 -9.00
CA GLY A 393 -24.77 -18.83 -9.43
C GLY A 393 -23.94 -18.73 -10.71
N PHE A 394 -23.50 -19.84 -11.32
CA PHE A 394 -22.90 -19.83 -12.65
C PHE A 394 -23.96 -19.98 -13.74
N THR A 395 -23.76 -19.30 -14.86
CA THR A 395 -24.50 -19.48 -16.10
C THR A 395 -23.57 -20.13 -17.12
N MET A 396 -24.05 -21.15 -17.82
CA MET A 396 -23.31 -21.75 -18.93
C MET A 396 -23.28 -20.79 -20.11
N LEU A 397 -22.09 -20.39 -20.55
CA LEU A 397 -21.91 -19.54 -21.74
C LEU A 397 -21.90 -20.34 -23.03
N PHE A 398 -21.60 -21.63 -22.95
CA PHE A 398 -21.70 -22.53 -24.07
C PHE A 398 -22.66 -23.67 -23.75
N ASN A 399 -23.64 -23.87 -24.63
CA ASN A 399 -24.70 -24.86 -24.43
C ASN A 399 -24.30 -26.28 -24.83
N GLY A 400 -23.11 -26.47 -25.43
CA GLY A 400 -22.61 -27.77 -25.87
C GLY A 400 -23.04 -28.18 -27.28
N THR A 401 -23.91 -27.42 -27.95
CA THR A 401 -24.54 -27.81 -29.22
C THR A 401 -24.36 -26.80 -30.34
N ASP A 402 -24.37 -25.50 -30.04
CA ASP A 402 -24.21 -24.43 -31.01
C ASP A 402 -23.60 -23.17 -30.39
N LEU A 403 -23.34 -22.15 -31.22
CA LEU A 403 -22.76 -20.89 -30.79
C LEU A 403 -23.81 -19.82 -30.42
N ALA A 404 -25.02 -20.22 -30.02
CA ALA A 404 -25.99 -19.26 -29.49
C ALA A 404 -25.41 -18.54 -28.26
N GLY A 405 -25.53 -17.21 -28.23
CA GLY A 405 -24.88 -16.36 -27.21
C GLY A 405 -23.46 -15.90 -27.59
N TRP A 406 -22.98 -16.24 -28.79
CA TRP A 406 -21.70 -15.82 -29.34
C TRP A 406 -21.83 -15.14 -30.70
N GLN A 407 -20.93 -14.21 -30.96
CA GLN A 407 -20.82 -13.41 -32.18
C GLN A 407 -19.36 -13.26 -32.61
N GLY A 408 -19.12 -12.68 -33.79
CA GLY A 408 -17.78 -12.52 -34.37
C GLY A 408 -17.48 -13.64 -35.35
N ASP A 409 -16.31 -14.27 -35.22
CA ASP A 409 -15.94 -15.38 -36.10
C ASP A 409 -16.63 -16.69 -35.68
N THR A 410 -17.83 -16.90 -36.19
CA THR A 410 -18.55 -18.17 -36.09
C THR A 410 -18.29 -19.09 -37.29
N THR A 411 -17.26 -18.79 -38.10
CA THR A 411 -16.86 -19.58 -39.27
C THR A 411 -15.75 -20.55 -38.89
N SER A 412 -14.68 -20.05 -38.25
CA SER A 412 -13.56 -20.90 -37.81
C SER A 412 -13.79 -21.51 -36.43
N TYR A 413 -14.57 -20.86 -35.56
CA TYR A 413 -15.03 -21.45 -34.31
C TYR A 413 -16.30 -22.25 -34.58
N VAL A 414 -16.30 -23.52 -34.22
CA VAL A 414 -17.40 -24.46 -34.47
C VAL A 414 -17.75 -25.19 -33.18
N ALA A 415 -19.05 -25.41 -32.95
CA ALA A 415 -19.54 -26.24 -31.87
C ALA A 415 -19.45 -27.73 -32.28
N GLU A 416 -18.59 -28.50 -31.62
CA GLU A 416 -18.33 -29.91 -31.94
C GLU A 416 -18.17 -30.72 -30.66
N ASP A 417 -18.88 -31.85 -30.55
CA ASP A 417 -18.73 -32.82 -29.45
C ASP A 417 -18.79 -32.20 -28.03
N GLY A 418 -19.66 -31.21 -27.82
CA GLY A 418 -19.77 -30.52 -26.53
C GLY A 418 -18.65 -29.50 -26.26
N MET A 419 -17.91 -29.10 -27.29
CA MET A 419 -16.80 -28.14 -27.24
C MET A 419 -16.99 -27.01 -28.25
N ILE A 420 -16.32 -25.89 -28.01
CA ILE A 420 -16.00 -24.91 -29.05
C ILE A 420 -14.61 -25.25 -29.56
N VAL A 421 -14.48 -25.53 -30.86
CA VAL A 421 -13.22 -25.89 -31.53
C VAL A 421 -12.90 -24.84 -32.58
N ILE A 422 -11.67 -24.32 -32.58
CA ILE A 422 -11.20 -23.46 -33.67
C ILE A 422 -10.48 -24.30 -34.74
N HIS A 423 -10.93 -24.18 -35.98
CA HIS A 423 -10.33 -24.76 -37.19
C HIS A 423 -9.78 -23.64 -38.07
N PRO A 424 -8.50 -23.24 -37.87
CA PRO A 424 -7.91 -22.07 -38.52
C PRO A 424 -7.76 -22.21 -40.05
N GLU A 425 -7.89 -23.42 -40.60
CA GLU A 425 -7.79 -23.72 -42.02
C GLU A 425 -9.06 -23.39 -42.83
N ILE A 426 -10.18 -23.07 -42.17
CA ILE A 426 -11.44 -22.76 -42.85
C ILE A 426 -11.35 -21.37 -43.51
N GLU A 427 -11.49 -21.34 -44.84
CA GLU A 427 -11.48 -20.11 -45.63
C GLU A 427 -12.63 -19.18 -45.22
N GLY A 428 -12.32 -17.90 -44.99
CA GLY A 428 -13.29 -16.90 -44.52
C GLY A 428 -13.43 -16.79 -43.00
N GLY A 429 -12.67 -17.57 -42.22
CA GLY A 429 -12.49 -17.39 -40.78
C GLY A 429 -11.18 -16.65 -40.41
N GLY A 430 -10.74 -16.82 -39.16
CA GLY A 430 -9.50 -16.25 -38.62
C GLY A 430 -9.67 -15.00 -37.77
N GLY A 431 -10.89 -14.71 -37.33
CA GLY A 431 -11.22 -13.61 -36.43
C GLY A 431 -11.34 -14.05 -34.97
N ASN A 432 -11.98 -13.20 -34.16
CA ASN A 432 -12.22 -13.46 -32.74
C ASN A 432 -13.68 -13.86 -32.52
N LEU A 433 -13.91 -14.78 -31.59
CA LEU A 433 -15.25 -15.14 -31.11
C LEU A 433 -15.50 -14.39 -29.80
N TYR A 434 -16.64 -13.72 -29.68
CA TYR A 434 -17.04 -12.96 -28.48
C TYR A 434 -18.40 -13.41 -27.97
N THR A 435 -18.64 -13.26 -26.67
CA THR A 435 -19.99 -13.35 -26.12
C THR A 435 -20.88 -12.24 -26.67
N ASP A 436 -22.19 -12.47 -26.78
CA ASP A 436 -23.16 -11.42 -27.12
C ASP A 436 -23.24 -10.38 -25.99
N GLU A 437 -23.24 -10.86 -24.75
CA GLU A 437 -23.30 -10.03 -23.56
C GLU A 437 -21.93 -9.50 -23.14
N GLN A 438 -21.96 -8.45 -22.32
CA GLN A 438 -20.78 -7.83 -21.74
C GLN A 438 -20.81 -7.96 -20.22
N TYR A 439 -19.64 -8.21 -19.64
CA TYR A 439 -19.46 -8.51 -18.22
C TYR A 439 -18.51 -7.50 -17.59
N ALA A 440 -18.81 -7.11 -16.35
CA ALA A 440 -18.01 -6.15 -15.58
C ALA A 440 -17.13 -6.89 -14.57
N ASP A 441 -17.73 -7.32 -13.47
CA ASP A 441 -17.11 -8.13 -12.43
C ASP A 441 -17.69 -9.54 -12.50
N PHE A 442 -16.81 -10.54 -12.52
CA PHE A 442 -17.20 -11.92 -12.80
C PHE A 442 -16.17 -12.94 -12.31
N VAL A 443 -16.63 -14.18 -12.17
CA VAL A 443 -15.82 -15.40 -12.16
C VAL A 443 -16.10 -16.16 -13.45
N PHE A 444 -15.10 -16.32 -14.31
CA PHE A 444 -15.19 -17.04 -15.56
C PHE A 444 -14.38 -18.33 -15.48
N ARG A 445 -15.00 -19.46 -15.80
CA ARG A 445 -14.38 -20.79 -15.74
C ARG A 445 -14.52 -21.49 -17.07
N PHE A 446 -13.44 -22.13 -17.51
CA PHE A 446 -13.43 -22.93 -18.72
C PHE A 446 -12.30 -23.94 -18.67
N GLU A 447 -12.42 -24.95 -19.51
CA GLU A 447 -11.34 -25.88 -19.82
C GLU A 447 -10.85 -25.64 -21.23
N PHE A 448 -9.54 -25.78 -21.44
CA PHE A 448 -8.95 -25.69 -22.77
C PHE A 448 -7.92 -26.81 -23.02
N ARG A 449 -7.77 -27.19 -24.28
CA ARG A 449 -6.77 -28.14 -24.75
C ARG A 449 -6.04 -27.57 -25.96
N LEU A 450 -4.72 -27.66 -25.93
CA LEU A 450 -3.82 -27.11 -26.94
C LEU A 450 -3.25 -28.22 -27.83
N THR A 451 -3.05 -27.91 -29.11
CA THR A 451 -2.11 -28.64 -29.97
C THR A 451 -0.68 -28.11 -29.75
N PRO A 452 0.38 -28.88 -30.08
CA PRO A 452 1.76 -28.39 -29.93
C PRO A 452 1.98 -27.07 -30.66
N GLY A 453 2.51 -26.07 -29.97
CA GLY A 453 2.73 -24.73 -30.55
C GLY A 453 1.48 -23.88 -30.75
N ALA A 454 0.31 -24.30 -30.24
CA ALA A 454 -0.91 -23.52 -30.38
C ALA A 454 -0.81 -22.15 -29.68
N ASN A 455 -1.46 -21.15 -30.28
CA ASN A 455 -1.63 -19.81 -29.73
C ASN A 455 -3.06 -19.31 -29.93
N ASN A 456 -3.60 -18.71 -28.88
CA ASN A 456 -4.89 -18.05 -28.79
C ASN A 456 -4.83 -17.07 -27.59
N GLY A 457 -5.91 -16.33 -27.35
CA GLY A 457 -6.05 -15.44 -26.21
C GLY A 457 -7.44 -15.51 -25.60
N LEU A 458 -7.54 -15.18 -24.32
CA LEU A 458 -8.80 -14.89 -23.66
C LEU A 458 -8.94 -13.38 -23.51
N GLY A 459 -9.79 -12.78 -24.33
CA GLY A 459 -10.22 -11.41 -24.18
C GLY A 459 -11.15 -11.28 -22.98
N ILE A 460 -10.84 -10.35 -22.08
CA ILE A 460 -11.72 -9.93 -20.98
C ILE A 460 -12.00 -8.44 -21.08
N ARG A 461 -13.25 -8.06 -20.77
CA ARG A 461 -13.74 -6.68 -20.93
C ARG A 461 -13.45 -6.10 -22.33
N ALA A 462 -13.43 -6.97 -23.33
CA ALA A 462 -13.02 -6.64 -24.70
C ALA A 462 -14.11 -5.85 -25.45
N PRO A 463 -13.75 -4.84 -26.26
CA PRO A 463 -14.66 -4.31 -27.27
C PRO A 463 -14.77 -5.26 -28.47
N LEU A 464 -15.77 -5.03 -29.34
CA LEU A 464 -15.90 -5.76 -30.62
C LEU A 464 -14.97 -5.21 -31.71
N GLU A 465 -14.49 -3.99 -31.56
CA GLU A 465 -13.66 -3.29 -32.55
C GLU A 465 -12.31 -2.88 -31.96
N GLY A 466 -11.30 -2.83 -32.83
CA GLY A 466 -9.93 -2.51 -32.47
C GLY A 466 -9.11 -3.74 -32.08
N ASP A 467 -7.86 -3.49 -31.71
CA ASP A 467 -6.95 -4.53 -31.24
C ASP A 467 -7.39 -5.03 -29.86
N ALA A 468 -8.01 -6.20 -29.80
CA ALA A 468 -8.56 -6.77 -28.57
C ALA A 468 -7.51 -6.95 -27.47
N ALA A 469 -6.24 -7.11 -27.83
CA ALA A 469 -5.14 -7.25 -26.87
C ALA A 469 -4.87 -5.96 -26.09
N TYR A 470 -5.05 -4.78 -26.70
CA TYR A 470 -4.74 -3.48 -26.10
C TYR A 470 -5.98 -2.65 -25.76
N VAL A 471 -6.98 -2.65 -26.63
CA VAL A 471 -8.24 -1.92 -26.43
C VAL A 471 -9.14 -2.70 -25.47
N GLY A 472 -9.04 -4.03 -25.43
CA GLY A 472 -9.49 -4.89 -24.33
C GLY A 472 -8.32 -5.31 -23.43
N MET A 473 -8.45 -6.40 -22.68
CA MET A 473 -7.31 -7.07 -22.05
C MET A 473 -7.26 -8.52 -22.54
N GLU A 474 -6.09 -8.97 -22.97
CA GLU A 474 -5.87 -10.36 -23.37
C GLU A 474 -5.07 -11.12 -22.31
N LEU A 475 -5.63 -12.24 -21.86
CA LEU A 475 -4.93 -13.28 -21.12
C LEU A 475 -4.41 -14.33 -22.10
N GLN A 476 -3.09 -14.55 -22.12
CA GLN A 476 -2.47 -15.42 -23.13
C GLN A 476 -2.90 -16.90 -23.00
N ILE A 477 -3.27 -17.55 -24.10
CA ILE A 477 -3.54 -19.00 -24.19
C ILE A 477 -2.59 -19.61 -25.24
N LEU A 478 -1.39 -20.01 -24.82
CA LEU A 478 -0.36 -20.54 -25.73
C LEU A 478 0.43 -21.70 -25.14
N ASP A 479 0.99 -22.55 -25.98
CA ASP A 479 1.89 -23.63 -25.54
C ASP A 479 3.27 -23.07 -25.20
N ASN A 480 3.53 -22.87 -23.90
CA ASN A 480 4.78 -22.30 -23.40
C ASN A 480 6.03 -23.11 -23.78
N ARG A 481 5.87 -24.36 -24.22
CA ARG A 481 6.98 -25.30 -24.50
C ARG A 481 7.45 -25.26 -25.94
N ALA A 482 6.70 -24.62 -26.84
CA ALA A 482 7.02 -24.61 -28.25
C ALA A 482 8.31 -23.80 -28.52
N GLU A 483 9.21 -24.37 -29.32
CA GLU A 483 10.53 -23.75 -29.60
C GLU A 483 10.41 -22.33 -30.17
N GLN A 484 9.39 -22.08 -30.98
CA GLN A 484 9.09 -20.77 -31.56
C GLN A 484 8.79 -19.68 -30.51
N TYR A 485 8.48 -20.05 -29.27
CA TYR A 485 8.19 -19.14 -28.16
C TYR A 485 9.30 -19.08 -27.09
N ALA A 486 10.46 -19.72 -27.33
CA ALA A 486 11.54 -19.82 -26.36
C ALA A 486 12.09 -18.46 -25.87
N ASN A 487 11.94 -17.40 -26.67
CA ASN A 487 12.50 -16.06 -26.41
C ASN A 487 11.44 -14.98 -26.22
N LEU A 488 10.21 -15.35 -25.85
CA LEU A 488 9.17 -14.37 -25.53
C LEU A 488 9.53 -13.56 -24.27
N ARG A 489 9.03 -12.32 -24.20
CA ARG A 489 9.09 -11.52 -22.97
C ARG A 489 8.20 -12.15 -21.89
N PRO A 490 8.48 -11.97 -20.59
CA PRO A 490 7.74 -12.63 -19.51
C PRO A 490 6.21 -12.48 -19.59
N PHE A 491 5.71 -11.30 -19.97
CA PHE A 491 4.27 -11.00 -20.10
C PHE A 491 3.61 -11.50 -21.39
N GLN A 492 4.35 -12.23 -22.23
CA GLN A 492 3.84 -12.82 -23.47
C GLN A 492 3.62 -14.33 -23.34
N TYR A 493 3.96 -14.95 -22.20
CA TYR A 493 3.70 -16.37 -21.95
C TYR A 493 2.28 -16.60 -21.43
N HIS A 494 1.79 -17.85 -21.53
CA HIS A 494 0.45 -18.25 -21.11
C HIS A 494 0.06 -17.73 -19.72
N GLY A 495 -1.19 -17.28 -19.60
CA GLY A 495 -1.79 -16.75 -18.38
C GLY A 495 -1.45 -15.29 -18.10
N SER A 496 -0.44 -14.72 -18.74
CA SER A 496 -0.06 -13.31 -18.56
C SER A 496 -1.15 -12.39 -19.09
N ILE A 497 -1.31 -11.23 -18.44
CA ILE A 497 -2.03 -10.10 -19.05
C ILE A 497 -1.05 -9.48 -20.05
N TYR A 498 -1.39 -9.55 -21.33
CA TYR A 498 -0.49 -9.17 -22.40
C TYR A 498 0.01 -7.73 -22.24
N GLY A 499 1.30 -7.51 -22.51
CA GLY A 499 1.95 -6.19 -22.39
C GLY A 499 2.13 -5.66 -20.97
N THR A 500 1.58 -6.30 -19.93
CA THR A 500 1.47 -5.72 -18.59
C THR A 500 1.97 -6.65 -17.48
N VAL A 501 1.25 -7.71 -17.16
CA VAL A 501 1.51 -8.53 -15.97
C VAL A 501 1.96 -9.93 -16.36
N PRO A 502 3.21 -10.34 -16.05
CA PRO A 502 3.69 -11.69 -16.32
C PRO A 502 3.09 -12.71 -15.37
N ALA A 503 2.67 -13.86 -15.90
CA ALA A 503 2.16 -14.96 -15.09
C ALA A 503 3.26 -15.85 -14.52
N THR A 504 2.97 -16.45 -13.37
CA THR A 504 3.80 -17.52 -12.81
C THR A 504 3.71 -18.75 -13.71
N ARG A 505 4.87 -19.23 -14.18
CA ARG A 505 4.97 -20.36 -15.11
C ARG A 505 5.05 -21.70 -14.37
N GLY A 506 4.81 -22.79 -15.10
CA GLY A 506 5.03 -24.17 -14.62
C GLY A 506 3.78 -24.99 -14.33
N PHE A 507 2.60 -24.36 -14.35
CA PHE A 507 1.33 -25.02 -13.99
C PHE A 507 0.51 -25.50 -15.20
N GLN A 508 0.91 -25.15 -16.42
CA GLN A 508 0.25 -25.60 -17.64
C GLN A 508 0.56 -27.08 -17.90
N LYS A 509 -0.42 -27.89 -18.27
CA LYS A 509 -0.20 -29.29 -18.71
C LYS A 509 0.37 -29.35 -20.13
N PRO A 510 0.98 -30.47 -20.55
CA PRO A 510 1.45 -30.65 -21.92
C PRO A 510 0.32 -30.53 -22.97
N PRO A 511 0.66 -30.18 -24.23
CA PRO A 511 -0.31 -30.23 -25.34
C PRO A 511 -0.99 -31.60 -25.44
N GLY A 512 -2.28 -31.61 -25.79
CA GLY A 512 -3.13 -32.79 -25.79
C GLY A 512 -3.83 -33.10 -24.45
N GLU A 513 -3.45 -32.44 -23.35
CA GLU A 513 -4.15 -32.54 -22.07
C GLU A 513 -5.09 -31.35 -21.80
N TRP A 514 -6.16 -31.61 -21.04
CA TRP A 514 -7.10 -30.59 -20.62
C TRP A 514 -6.58 -29.80 -19.43
N ASN A 515 -6.50 -28.48 -19.63
CA ASN A 515 -6.20 -27.50 -18.59
C ASN A 515 -7.52 -26.88 -18.09
N THR A 516 -7.61 -26.64 -16.78
CA THR A 516 -8.69 -25.81 -16.21
C THR A 516 -8.18 -24.41 -15.98
N GLN A 517 -8.97 -23.39 -16.34
CA GLN A 517 -8.65 -22.00 -16.05
C GLN A 517 -9.85 -21.28 -15.47
N GLU A 518 -9.60 -20.54 -14.40
CA GLU A 518 -10.55 -19.63 -13.76
C GLU A 518 -9.98 -18.21 -13.76
N VAL A 519 -10.83 -17.25 -14.10
CA VAL A 519 -10.49 -15.83 -14.14
C VAL A 519 -11.48 -15.09 -13.27
N ILE A 520 -10.99 -14.43 -12.24
CA ILE A 520 -11.78 -13.56 -11.38
C ILE A 520 -11.43 -12.12 -11.74
N ALA A 521 -12.40 -11.39 -12.24
CA ALA A 521 -12.31 -9.95 -12.44
C ALA A 521 -13.20 -9.27 -11.40
N LEU A 522 -12.60 -8.57 -10.44
CA LEU A 522 -13.33 -7.85 -9.39
C LEU A 522 -12.78 -6.44 -9.30
N GLU A 523 -13.60 -5.46 -9.67
CA GLU A 523 -13.19 -4.07 -9.80
C GLU A 523 -11.89 -3.96 -10.63
N ARG A 524 -10.75 -3.64 -10.01
CA ARG A 524 -9.43 -3.49 -10.64
C ARG A 524 -8.48 -4.66 -10.39
N ARG A 525 -8.91 -5.65 -9.62
CA ARG A 525 -8.13 -6.86 -9.36
C ARG A 525 -8.47 -7.93 -10.39
N ILE A 526 -7.45 -8.49 -11.02
CA ILE A 526 -7.55 -9.65 -11.90
C ILE A 526 -6.78 -10.81 -11.28
N ILE A 527 -7.45 -11.94 -11.09
CA ILE A 527 -6.85 -13.17 -10.61
C ILE A 527 -7.02 -14.24 -11.69
N VAL A 528 -5.94 -14.96 -12.02
CA VAL A 528 -5.98 -16.10 -12.95
C VAL A 528 -5.48 -17.32 -12.21
N ILE A 529 -6.30 -18.38 -12.22
CA ILE A 529 -5.99 -19.67 -11.63
C ILE A 529 -5.91 -20.68 -12.78
N LEU A 530 -4.77 -21.37 -12.90
CA LEU A 530 -4.53 -22.41 -13.90
C LEU A 530 -4.27 -23.74 -13.21
N ASN A 531 -5.05 -24.76 -13.54
CA ASN A 531 -4.94 -26.10 -12.95
C ASN A 531 -4.90 -26.09 -11.42
N GLY A 532 -5.67 -25.17 -10.80
CA GLY A 532 -5.75 -25.00 -9.35
C GLY A 532 -4.67 -24.11 -8.73
N ALA A 533 -3.71 -23.60 -9.51
CA ALA A 533 -2.68 -22.68 -9.02
C ALA A 533 -2.95 -21.24 -9.45
N VAL A 534 -2.89 -20.28 -8.51
CA VAL A 534 -2.94 -18.85 -8.83
C VAL A 534 -1.66 -18.48 -9.58
N ILE A 535 -1.80 -18.03 -10.82
CA ILE A 535 -0.68 -17.63 -11.67
C ILE A 535 -0.62 -16.12 -11.92
N ILE A 536 -1.73 -15.40 -11.70
CA ILE A 536 -1.81 -13.94 -11.66
C ILE A 536 -2.69 -13.54 -10.48
N ASP A 537 -2.26 -12.52 -9.76
CA ASP A 537 -3.07 -11.75 -8.82
C ASP A 537 -2.57 -10.31 -8.85
N ALA A 538 -3.27 -9.44 -9.57
CA ALA A 538 -2.78 -8.11 -9.88
C ALA A 538 -3.86 -7.04 -9.77
N ASP A 539 -3.49 -5.90 -9.19
CA ASP A 539 -4.18 -4.63 -9.39
C ASP A 539 -3.70 -4.02 -10.70
N ILE A 540 -4.59 -3.90 -11.68
CA ILE A 540 -4.24 -3.45 -13.02
C ILE A 540 -4.05 -1.93 -13.14
N ASP A 541 -4.43 -1.14 -12.12
CA ASP A 541 -4.05 0.28 -12.08
C ASP A 541 -2.55 0.43 -11.75
N LEU A 542 -2.05 -0.38 -10.81
CA LEU A 542 -0.62 -0.44 -10.47
C LEU A 542 0.22 -0.97 -11.63
N ALA A 543 -0.30 -1.95 -12.38
CA ALA A 543 0.38 -2.53 -13.54
C ALA A 543 0.63 -1.53 -14.70
N SER A 544 0.00 -0.34 -14.65
CA SER A 544 0.13 0.72 -15.66
C SER A 544 0.89 1.95 -15.20
N THR A 545 1.39 1.98 -13.95
CA THR A 545 2.03 3.14 -13.33
C THR A 545 3.53 2.90 -13.11
N PRO A 546 4.45 3.74 -13.63
CA PRO A 546 4.22 4.91 -14.49
C PRO A 546 3.97 4.56 -15.96
N ALA A 547 4.21 3.31 -16.37
CA ALA A 547 3.92 2.79 -17.72
C ALA A 547 3.73 1.26 -17.65
N THR A 548 3.17 0.67 -18.71
CA THR A 548 3.06 -0.79 -18.85
C THR A 548 4.43 -1.44 -19.07
N ALA A 549 4.53 -2.75 -18.83
CA ALA A 549 5.78 -3.49 -18.98
C ALA A 549 6.34 -3.50 -20.42
N ASP A 550 5.50 -3.31 -21.42
CA ASP A 550 5.90 -3.17 -22.82
C ASP A 550 6.06 -1.73 -23.31
N GLY A 551 5.76 -0.74 -22.47
CA GLY A 551 5.87 0.69 -22.75
C GLY A 551 4.80 1.27 -23.67
N ARG A 552 3.72 0.54 -23.97
CA ARG A 552 2.62 1.00 -24.84
C ARG A 552 1.41 1.49 -24.04
N ASP A 553 0.63 2.42 -24.59
CA ASP A 553 -0.69 2.70 -24.01
C ASP A 553 -1.59 1.46 -24.16
N HIS A 554 -2.30 1.14 -23.09
CA HIS A 554 -3.17 -0.04 -23.00
C HIS A 554 -4.57 0.37 -22.53
N PRO A 555 -5.40 0.94 -23.44
CA PRO A 555 -6.72 1.46 -23.10
C PRO A 555 -7.65 0.49 -22.37
N GLY A 556 -7.51 -0.82 -22.62
CA GLY A 556 -8.29 -1.85 -21.97
C GLY A 556 -8.13 -1.93 -20.46
N LEU A 557 -6.99 -1.51 -19.89
CA LEU A 557 -6.80 -1.45 -18.44
C LEU A 557 -7.77 -0.46 -17.78
N ARG A 558 -8.27 0.53 -18.53
CA ARG A 558 -9.26 1.52 -18.06
C ARG A 558 -10.70 1.03 -18.21
N ARG A 559 -10.94 -0.09 -18.90
CA ARG A 559 -12.30 -0.61 -19.11
C ARG A 559 -12.82 -1.30 -17.86
N ARG A 560 -14.11 -1.06 -17.61
CA ARG A 560 -14.87 -1.63 -16.49
C ARG A 560 -15.79 -2.77 -16.94
N ARG A 561 -16.13 -2.84 -18.22
CA ARG A 561 -17.07 -3.79 -18.81
C ARG A 561 -16.75 -4.05 -20.28
N GLY A 562 -17.03 -5.26 -20.75
CA GLY A 562 -16.93 -5.64 -22.17
C GLY A 562 -17.15 -7.13 -22.34
N HIS A 563 -16.93 -7.64 -23.55
CA HIS A 563 -17.16 -9.04 -23.90
C HIS A 563 -16.08 -9.96 -23.32
N ILE A 564 -16.44 -11.23 -23.14
CA ILE A 564 -15.46 -12.33 -23.07
C ILE A 564 -15.24 -12.82 -24.50
N GLY A 565 -14.01 -13.12 -24.87
CA GLY A 565 -13.74 -13.66 -26.21
C GLY A 565 -12.54 -14.57 -26.31
N PHE A 566 -12.55 -15.44 -27.33
CA PHE A 566 -11.39 -16.22 -27.74
C PHE A 566 -10.75 -15.55 -28.95
N LEU A 567 -9.47 -15.19 -28.79
CA LEU A 567 -8.71 -14.34 -29.69
C LEU A 567 -7.77 -15.21 -30.53
N GLY A 568 -8.26 -15.65 -31.68
CA GLY A 568 -7.62 -16.69 -32.49
C GLY A 568 -6.31 -16.23 -33.10
N HIS A 569 -5.26 -17.07 -33.01
CA HIS A 569 -3.94 -16.82 -33.63
C HIS A 569 -3.52 -17.98 -34.54
N GLY A 570 -4.44 -18.44 -35.39
CA GLY A 570 -4.14 -19.41 -36.46
C GLY A 570 -3.82 -20.84 -35.99
N SER A 571 -4.21 -21.20 -34.77
CA SER A 571 -3.95 -22.53 -34.18
C SER A 571 -5.25 -23.23 -33.76
N LYS A 572 -5.28 -24.55 -33.89
CA LYS A 572 -6.36 -25.36 -33.32
C LYS A 572 -6.28 -25.40 -31.80
N VAL A 573 -7.37 -24.99 -31.15
CA VAL A 573 -7.61 -25.00 -29.71
C VAL A 573 -9.03 -25.48 -29.46
N GLU A 574 -9.23 -26.20 -28.36
CA GLU A 574 -10.53 -26.76 -28.00
C GLU A 574 -10.91 -26.25 -26.61
N PHE A 575 -12.15 -25.77 -26.46
CA PHE A 575 -12.69 -25.20 -25.23
C PHE A 575 -13.96 -25.92 -24.80
N ARG A 576 -14.14 -26.14 -23.49
CA ARG A 576 -15.37 -26.73 -22.94
C ARG A 576 -15.64 -26.25 -21.52
N ASN A 577 -16.79 -26.65 -20.97
CA ASN A 577 -17.21 -26.31 -19.60
C ASN A 577 -17.16 -24.80 -19.34
N ILE A 578 -17.57 -24.01 -20.35
CA ILE A 578 -17.46 -22.55 -20.36
C ILE A 578 -18.63 -21.94 -19.61
N ARG A 579 -18.35 -21.29 -18.48
CA ARG A 579 -19.37 -20.74 -17.59
C ARG A 579 -18.89 -19.48 -16.89
N ILE A 580 -19.84 -18.64 -16.51
CA ILE A 580 -19.58 -17.37 -15.86
C ILE A 580 -20.53 -17.13 -14.70
N LYS A 581 -20.04 -16.48 -13.65
CA LYS A 581 -20.85 -15.94 -12.55
C LYS A 581 -20.56 -14.46 -12.46
N GLU A 582 -21.57 -13.61 -12.66
CA GLU A 582 -21.45 -12.17 -12.40
C GLU A 582 -21.41 -11.91 -10.88
N LEU A 583 -20.66 -10.89 -10.46
CA LEU A 583 -20.40 -10.54 -9.05
C LEU A 583 -21.11 -9.27 -8.58
#